data_AF-A0A1J4RLT5-F1
#
_entry.id   AF-A0A1J4RLT5-F1
#
_cell.length_a   1.000
_cell.length_b   1.000
_cell.length_c   1.000
_cell.angle_alpha   90.00
_cell.angle_beta   90.00
_cell.angle_gamma   90.00
#
_symmetry.space_group_name_H-M   'P 1'
#
loop_
_entity.id
_entity.type
_entity.pdbx_description
1 polymer ?
#
loop_
_entity_poly.entity_id
_entity_poly.type
_entity_poly.pdbx_seq_one_letter_code
_entity_poly.pdbx_strand_id
1 'polypeptide(L)'
;MSAYVVFDAIRNGEIGLDTEIRKPKEASNLIFSGFARLPKGVGSFTVREALTGMLLQSNNILTYSLAVAVAGSEEAFVKRMNDKAQELELHHTIFLNSTGLPVMPHYPSNKDRLDSVSTVSEISQLALRLYHDFQEEEFQEIMRSKKATLDDRPLRIGLSSTTKIGLDGYVLGKSGYLGGCSNGVAMIDTDNDQKPDAVIGVICASNRGQRDKIFRRLNEKVQSEDSQQIARLKPDYQYPRQSPSLAQ
;
A
#
# COMPACT_ATOMS: atom_id res chain seq x y z
N MET A 1 -3.94 -2.85 1.50
CA MET A 1 -5.07 -3.11 2.42
C MET A 1 -5.00 -2.22 3.66
N SER A 2 -3.89 -2.18 4.42
CA SER A 2 -3.80 -1.37 5.63
C SER A 2 -4.13 0.12 5.41
N ALA A 3 -3.61 0.73 4.35
CA ALA A 3 -4.00 2.09 3.96
C ALA A 3 -5.51 2.26 3.69
N TYR A 4 -6.12 1.28 3.01
CA TYR A 4 -7.55 1.29 2.71
C TYR A 4 -8.38 1.29 4.00
N VAL A 5 -8.09 0.37 4.93
CA VAL A 5 -8.80 0.27 6.22
C VAL A 5 -8.62 1.53 7.07
N VAL A 6 -7.42 2.13 7.08
CA VAL A 6 -7.18 3.38 7.82
C VAL A 6 -7.92 4.54 7.18
N PHE A 7 -7.92 4.68 5.86
CA PHE A 7 -8.69 5.73 5.19
C PHE A 7 -10.20 5.57 5.39
N ASP A 8 -10.74 4.33 5.38
CA ASP A 8 -12.14 4.08 5.74
C ASP A 8 -12.44 4.51 7.18
N ALA A 9 -11.57 4.17 8.14
CA ALA A 9 -11.73 4.61 9.52
C ALA A 9 -11.73 6.15 9.65
N ILE A 10 -10.88 6.84 8.88
CA ILE A 10 -10.88 8.31 8.84
C ILE A 10 -12.18 8.85 8.26
N ARG A 11 -12.61 8.33 7.10
CA ARG A 11 -13.86 8.73 6.45
C ARG A 11 -15.09 8.52 7.34
N ASN A 12 -15.09 7.44 8.12
CA ASN A 12 -16.15 7.12 9.06
C ASN A 12 -16.07 7.93 10.37
N GLY A 13 -15.09 8.82 10.52
CA GLY A 13 -14.91 9.64 11.72
C GLY A 13 -14.40 8.88 12.95
N GLU A 14 -13.86 7.66 12.78
CA GLU A 14 -13.30 6.86 13.88
C GLU A 14 -11.96 7.44 14.36
N ILE A 15 -11.18 8.06 13.47
CA ILE A 15 -9.90 8.70 13.79
C ILE A 15 -9.63 9.86 12.82
N GLY A 16 -9.05 10.96 13.29
CA GLY A 16 -8.68 12.11 12.43
C GLY A 16 -7.23 12.03 11.93
N LEU A 17 -6.94 12.63 10.77
CA LEU A 17 -5.57 12.69 10.20
C LEU A 17 -4.55 13.36 11.14
N ASP A 18 -4.98 14.35 11.91
CA ASP A 18 -4.12 15.09 12.83
C ASP A 18 -4.14 14.50 14.26
N THR A 19 -4.80 13.36 14.45
CA THR A 19 -4.78 12.64 15.74
C THR A 19 -3.36 12.17 16.02
N GLU A 20 -2.82 12.55 17.17
CA GLU A 20 -1.53 12.03 17.63
C GLU A 20 -1.70 10.58 18.11
N ILE A 21 -0.89 9.68 17.56
CA ILE A 21 -0.81 8.28 17.97
C ILE A 21 0.59 7.97 18.49
N ARG A 22 0.66 7.05 19.45
CA ARG A 22 1.93 6.63 20.08
C ARG A 22 2.42 5.33 19.47
N LYS A 23 3.74 5.20 19.37
CA LYS A 23 4.39 3.93 19.02
C LYS A 23 4.09 2.88 20.12
N PRO A 24 3.38 1.78 19.81
CA PRO A 24 3.16 0.70 20.78
C PRO A 24 4.48 0.08 21.22
N LYS A 25 4.52 -0.51 22.42
CA LYS A 25 5.74 -1.17 22.94
C LYS A 25 6.12 -2.35 22.04
N GLU A 26 5.10 -3.10 21.63
CA GLU A 26 5.09 -4.28 20.78
C GLU A 26 5.72 -4.01 19.42
N ALA A 27 5.60 -2.78 18.89
CA ALA A 27 6.21 -2.39 17.62
C ALA A 27 7.75 -2.48 17.65
N SER A 28 8.37 -2.52 18.83
CA SER A 28 9.81 -2.73 18.96
C SER A 28 10.25 -4.13 18.52
N ASN A 29 9.33 -5.10 18.47
CA ASN A 29 9.60 -6.44 17.95
C ASN A 29 9.76 -6.44 16.42
N LEU A 30 9.32 -5.38 15.73
CA LEU A 30 9.40 -5.25 14.27
C LEU A 30 10.77 -4.73 13.80
N ILE A 31 11.67 -4.33 14.71
CA ILE A 31 12.98 -3.74 14.42
C ILE A 31 13.90 -4.68 13.62
N PHE A 32 13.65 -6.00 13.66
CA PHE A 32 14.38 -6.98 12.83
C PHE A 32 14.13 -6.79 11.33
N SER A 33 13.07 -6.08 10.94
CA SER A 33 12.84 -5.71 9.55
C SER A 33 13.62 -4.44 9.19
N GLY A 34 14.36 -4.46 8.08
CA GLY A 34 15.13 -3.31 7.59
C GLY A 34 14.30 -2.04 7.28
N PHE A 35 12.97 -2.13 7.38
CA PHE A 35 12.00 -1.06 7.13
C PHE A 35 11.34 -0.53 8.42
N ALA A 36 11.79 -0.90 9.62
CA ALA A 36 11.20 -0.49 10.90
C ALA A 36 11.99 0.63 11.64
N ARG A 37 12.59 1.59 10.94
CA ARG A 37 13.41 2.63 11.58
C ARG A 37 12.67 3.96 11.67
N LEU A 38 12.61 4.53 12.88
CA LEU A 38 12.16 5.90 13.13
C LEU A 38 13.36 6.81 13.46
N PRO A 39 13.24 8.14 13.28
CA PRO A 39 14.22 9.08 13.80
C PRO A 39 14.40 8.92 15.31
N LYS A 40 15.63 9.12 15.80
CA LYS A 40 15.97 8.91 17.21
C LYS A 40 15.09 9.80 18.11
N GLY A 41 14.45 9.20 19.10
CA GLY A 41 13.58 9.92 20.05
C GLY A 41 12.16 10.20 19.57
N VAL A 42 11.76 9.76 18.36
CA VAL A 42 10.35 9.78 17.94
C VAL A 42 9.59 8.68 18.68
N GLY A 43 8.59 9.07 19.47
CA GLY A 43 7.69 8.16 20.20
C GLY A 43 6.20 8.36 19.88
N SER A 44 5.83 9.50 19.29
CA SER A 44 4.51 9.82 18.79
C SER A 44 4.62 10.48 17.42
N PHE A 45 3.51 10.46 16.69
CA PHE A 45 3.36 11.03 15.35
C PHE A 45 1.86 11.12 15.03
N THR A 46 1.48 12.00 14.12
CA THR A 46 0.10 12.09 13.63
C THR A 46 -0.25 10.90 12.74
N VAL A 47 -1.54 10.62 12.57
CA VAL A 47 -2.03 9.62 11.61
C VAL A 47 -1.56 9.94 10.19
N ARG A 48 -1.58 11.21 9.79
CA ARG A 48 -1.08 11.71 8.49
C ARG A 48 0.39 11.36 8.27
N GLU A 49 1.24 11.64 9.25
CA GLU A 49 2.66 11.31 9.22
C GLU A 49 2.90 9.80 9.14
N ALA A 50 2.15 9.02 9.93
CA ALA A 50 2.24 7.57 9.92
C ALA A 50 1.82 6.96 8.58
N LEU A 51 0.71 7.42 7.99
CA LEU A 51 0.22 6.98 6.68
C LEU A 51 1.25 7.29 5.59
N THR A 52 1.78 8.50 5.59
CA THR A 52 2.79 8.96 4.62
C THR A 52 4.07 8.13 4.73
N GLY A 53 4.56 7.89 5.95
CA GLY A 53 5.74 7.05 6.19
C GLY A 53 5.51 5.56 5.88
N MET A 54 4.33 5.02 6.17
CA MET A 54 3.92 3.66 5.80
C MET A 54 3.97 3.48 4.29
N LEU A 55 3.33 4.37 3.53
CA LEU A 55 3.24 4.25 2.07
C LEU A 55 4.60 4.44 1.41
N LEU A 56 5.38 5.45 1.82
CA LEU A 56 6.66 5.76 1.18
C LEU A 56 7.80 4.82 1.56
N GLN A 57 7.81 4.27 2.78
CA GLN A 57 8.94 3.49 3.28
C GLN A 57 8.61 2.07 3.65
N SER A 58 7.35 1.64 3.47
CA SER A 58 6.90 0.37 4.00
C SER A 58 7.14 0.26 5.51
N ASN A 59 7.00 1.37 6.25
CA ASN A 59 7.49 1.43 7.60
C ASN A 59 6.64 0.57 8.54
N ASN A 60 7.17 -0.60 8.93
CA ASN A 60 6.41 -1.58 9.70
C ASN A 60 6.00 -1.09 11.09
N ILE A 61 6.78 -0.18 11.71
CA ILE A 61 6.39 0.42 12.99
C ILE A 61 5.20 1.35 12.80
N LEU A 62 5.21 2.20 11.76
CA LEU A 62 4.10 3.10 11.49
C LEU A 62 2.83 2.34 11.10
N THR A 63 2.96 1.30 10.26
CA THR A 63 1.85 0.42 9.88
C THR A 63 1.20 -0.27 11.08
N TYR A 64 2.01 -0.86 11.96
CA TYR A 64 1.51 -1.51 13.17
C TYR A 64 0.89 -0.49 14.15
N SER A 65 1.50 0.70 14.28
CA SER A 65 0.97 1.75 15.14
C SER A 65 -0.40 2.25 14.65
N LEU A 66 -0.58 2.41 13.34
CA LEU A 66 -1.88 2.71 12.74
C LEU A 66 -2.90 1.59 12.99
N ALA A 67 -2.48 0.33 12.86
CA ALA A 67 -3.37 -0.81 13.09
C ALA A 67 -3.92 -0.84 14.52
N VAL A 68 -3.04 -0.66 15.51
CA VAL A 68 -3.43 -0.58 16.92
C VAL A 68 -4.27 0.66 17.21
N ALA A 69 -3.93 1.82 16.62
CA ALA A 69 -4.70 3.04 16.84
C ALA A 69 -6.13 2.94 16.29
N VAL A 70 -6.32 2.31 15.13
CA VAL A 70 -7.63 2.17 14.47
C VAL A 70 -8.49 1.08 15.08
N ALA A 71 -7.91 -0.07 15.41
CA ALA A 71 -8.69 -1.26 15.81
C ALA A 71 -8.46 -1.72 17.26
N GLY A 72 -7.61 -1.05 18.02
CA GLY A 72 -7.25 -1.42 19.39
C GLY A 72 -6.22 -2.55 19.50
N SER A 73 -6.13 -3.45 18.50
CA SER A 73 -5.12 -4.51 18.41
C SER A 73 -4.81 -4.88 16.96
N GLU A 74 -3.68 -5.56 16.71
CA GLU A 74 -3.35 -6.03 15.36
C GLU A 74 -4.32 -7.11 14.89
N GLU A 75 -4.78 -8.00 15.78
CA GLU A 75 -5.72 -9.07 15.45
C GLU A 75 -7.07 -8.49 15.01
N ALA A 76 -7.57 -7.48 15.72
CA ALA A 76 -8.79 -6.76 15.35
C ALA A 76 -8.62 -6.03 14.01
N PHE A 77 -7.44 -5.44 13.77
CA PHE A 77 -7.14 -4.80 12.50
C PHE A 77 -7.07 -5.79 11.33
N VAL A 78 -6.43 -6.95 11.52
CA VAL A 78 -6.35 -8.04 10.53
C VAL A 78 -7.74 -8.56 10.20
N LYS A 79 -8.63 -8.67 11.20
CA LYS A 79 -10.03 -9.00 10.95
C LYS A 79 -10.66 -7.97 9.99
N ARG A 80 -10.53 -6.67 10.28
CA ARG A 80 -11.03 -5.60 9.38
C ARG A 80 -10.41 -5.67 7.98
N MET A 81 -9.12 -5.99 7.86
CA MET A 81 -8.47 -6.17 6.56
C MET A 81 -9.07 -7.30 5.75
N ASN A 82 -9.38 -8.43 6.38
CA ASN A 82 -9.97 -9.59 5.70
C ASN A 82 -11.47 -9.40 5.44
N ASP A 83 -12.21 -8.76 6.36
CA ASP A 83 -13.60 -8.35 6.13
C ASP A 83 -13.66 -7.41 4.90
N LYS A 84 -12.77 -6.41 4.85
CA LYS A 84 -12.66 -5.50 3.69
C LYS A 84 -12.26 -6.23 2.41
N ALA A 85 -11.39 -7.25 2.49
CA ALA A 85 -11.05 -8.07 1.34
C ALA A 85 -12.28 -8.78 0.76
N GLN A 86 -13.17 -9.30 1.63
CA GLN A 86 -14.43 -9.90 1.20
C GLN A 86 -15.39 -8.87 0.59
N GLU A 87 -15.54 -7.69 1.21
CA GLU A 87 -16.35 -6.59 0.67
C GLU A 87 -15.90 -6.13 -0.71
N LEU A 88 -14.59 -6.19 -0.98
CA LEU A 88 -13.99 -5.84 -2.27
C LEU A 88 -13.90 -7.02 -3.25
N GLU A 89 -14.51 -8.17 -2.92
CA GLU A 89 -14.53 -9.39 -3.73
C GLU A 89 -13.13 -9.98 -4.02
N LEU A 90 -12.17 -9.78 -3.11
CA LEU A 90 -10.80 -10.31 -3.19
C LEU A 90 -10.72 -11.73 -2.63
N HIS A 91 -11.44 -12.67 -3.23
CA HIS A 91 -11.68 -14.02 -2.69
C HIS A 91 -10.42 -14.89 -2.53
N HIS A 92 -9.31 -14.56 -3.18
CA HIS A 92 -8.03 -15.28 -3.10
C HIS A 92 -6.98 -14.52 -2.29
N THR A 93 -7.41 -13.56 -1.47
CA THR A 93 -6.56 -12.72 -0.64
C THR A 93 -6.82 -13.00 0.84
N ILE A 94 -5.76 -13.28 1.61
CA ILE A 94 -5.81 -13.43 3.05
C ILE A 94 -4.61 -12.71 3.68
N PHE A 95 -4.89 -11.81 4.62
CA PHE A 95 -3.89 -11.09 5.40
C PHE A 95 -3.72 -11.73 6.77
N LEU A 96 -2.47 -11.89 7.20
CA LEU A 96 -2.11 -12.45 8.51
C LEU A 96 -1.65 -11.40 9.52
N ASN A 97 -1.27 -10.21 9.06
CA ASN A 97 -0.84 -9.08 9.88
C ASN A 97 -0.97 -7.78 9.07
N SER A 98 -0.73 -6.65 9.74
CA SER A 98 -0.87 -5.32 9.15
C SER A 98 0.24 -4.97 8.16
N THR A 99 1.40 -5.62 8.25
CA THR A 99 2.66 -5.20 7.60
C THR A 99 3.04 -6.01 6.36
N GLY A 100 2.51 -7.24 6.25
CA GLY A 100 2.93 -8.24 5.27
C GLY A 100 4.24 -8.96 5.62
N LEU A 101 4.80 -8.75 6.82
CA LEU A 101 5.93 -9.55 7.30
C LEU A 101 5.53 -11.02 7.44
N PRO A 102 6.45 -11.97 7.25
CA PRO A 102 6.14 -13.37 7.51
C PRO A 102 5.85 -13.58 9.00
N VAL A 103 4.80 -14.32 9.30
CA VAL A 103 4.54 -14.79 10.66
C VAL A 103 5.43 -16.00 10.91
N MET A 104 6.25 -15.93 11.96
CA MET A 104 7.18 -16.99 12.34
C MET A 104 6.91 -17.40 13.79
N PRO A 105 6.04 -18.40 14.02
CA PRO A 105 5.70 -18.86 15.38
C PRO A 105 6.92 -19.33 16.19
N HIS A 106 7.97 -19.80 15.50
CA HIS A 106 9.19 -20.35 16.10
C HIS A 106 10.46 -19.60 15.69
N TYR A 107 10.44 -18.25 15.73
CA TYR A 107 11.62 -17.43 15.43
C TYR A 107 12.86 -17.83 16.26
N PRO A 108 14.08 -17.92 15.68
CA PRO A 108 14.47 -17.58 14.30
C PRO A 108 14.35 -18.73 13.28
N SER A 109 13.75 -19.86 13.66
CA SER A 109 13.54 -20.98 12.73
C SER A 109 12.46 -20.65 11.70
N ASN A 110 12.76 -20.89 10.42
CA ASN A 110 11.80 -20.72 9.32
C ASN A 110 10.84 -21.91 9.15
N LYS A 111 10.89 -22.89 10.06
CA LYS A 111 10.22 -24.19 9.89
C LYS A 111 8.69 -24.09 9.75
N ASP A 112 8.09 -23.01 10.21
CA ASP A 112 6.63 -22.80 10.21
C ASP A 112 6.27 -21.37 9.74
N ARG A 113 7.03 -20.86 8.75
CA ARG A 113 6.77 -19.55 8.16
C ARG A 113 5.39 -19.53 7.49
N LEU A 114 4.57 -18.55 7.87
CA LEU A 114 3.30 -18.24 7.23
C LEU A 114 3.38 -16.87 6.57
N ASP A 115 2.94 -16.78 5.33
CA ASP A 115 2.87 -15.53 4.56
C ASP A 115 1.41 -15.18 4.26
N SER A 116 1.12 -13.88 4.18
CA SER A 116 -0.16 -13.43 3.59
C SER A 116 -0.19 -13.81 2.11
N VAL A 117 -1.38 -14.12 1.58
CA VAL A 117 -1.56 -14.58 0.20
C VAL A 117 -2.48 -13.62 -0.56
N SER A 118 -2.24 -13.47 -1.86
CA SER A 118 -3.07 -12.72 -2.80
C SER A 118 -2.71 -13.14 -4.23
N THR A 119 -3.56 -12.81 -5.19
CA THR A 119 -3.22 -12.91 -6.63
C THR A 119 -2.77 -11.57 -7.20
N VAL A 120 -2.10 -11.61 -8.36
CA VAL A 120 -1.74 -10.40 -9.11
C VAL A 120 -2.97 -9.58 -9.46
N SER A 121 -4.04 -10.24 -9.92
CA SER A 121 -5.30 -9.59 -10.29
C SER A 121 -5.93 -8.86 -9.11
N GLU A 122 -6.01 -9.51 -7.94
CA GLU A 122 -6.65 -8.93 -6.76
C GLU A 122 -5.81 -7.80 -6.14
N ILE A 123 -4.47 -7.86 -6.18
CA ILE A 123 -3.64 -6.71 -5.79
C ILE A 123 -3.83 -5.53 -6.75
N SER A 124 -3.94 -5.79 -8.05
CA SER A 124 -4.24 -4.75 -9.04
C SER A 124 -5.61 -4.11 -8.81
N GLN A 125 -6.63 -4.92 -8.53
CA GLN A 125 -7.96 -4.44 -8.15
C GLN A 125 -7.92 -3.63 -6.86
N LEU A 126 -7.21 -4.10 -5.83
CA LEU A 126 -7.07 -3.38 -4.57
C LEU A 126 -6.38 -2.02 -4.75
N ALA A 127 -5.34 -1.95 -5.59
CA ALA A 127 -4.67 -0.68 -5.90
C ALA A 127 -5.65 0.29 -6.58
N LEU A 128 -6.41 -0.18 -7.57
CA LEU A 128 -7.43 0.59 -8.27
C LEU A 128 -8.51 1.11 -7.34
N ARG A 129 -9.05 0.23 -6.49
CA ARG A 129 -10.07 0.58 -5.50
C ARG A 129 -9.51 1.62 -4.53
N LEU A 130 -8.29 1.44 -4.02
CA LEU A 130 -7.65 2.44 -3.15
C LEU A 130 -7.53 3.81 -3.81
N TYR A 131 -7.23 3.88 -5.11
CA TYR A 131 -7.22 5.15 -5.83
C TYR A 131 -8.63 5.71 -6.00
N HIS A 132 -9.54 4.96 -6.61
CA HIS A 132 -10.86 5.44 -6.99
C HIS A 132 -11.79 5.71 -5.82
N ASP A 133 -11.70 4.90 -4.76
CA ASP A 133 -12.58 5.04 -3.62
C ASP A 133 -12.18 6.23 -2.74
N PHE A 134 -10.92 6.69 -2.76
CA PHE A 134 -10.38 7.73 -1.89
C PHE A 134 -9.87 8.97 -2.65
N GLN A 135 -10.79 9.73 -3.25
CA GLN A 135 -10.50 10.91 -4.07
C GLN A 135 -10.41 12.22 -3.27
N GLU A 136 -10.64 12.19 -1.97
CA GLU A 136 -10.48 13.35 -1.08
C GLU A 136 -9.06 13.91 -1.19
N GLU A 137 -8.94 15.24 -1.25
CA GLU A 137 -7.67 15.94 -1.51
C GLU A 137 -6.58 15.51 -0.54
N GLU A 138 -6.89 15.44 0.76
CA GLU A 138 -5.93 15.05 1.80
C GLU A 138 -5.41 13.61 1.63
N PHE A 139 -6.24 12.68 1.14
CA PHE A 139 -5.81 11.30 0.88
C PHE A 139 -4.95 11.20 -0.38
N GLN A 140 -5.31 11.97 -1.42
CA GLN A 140 -4.52 12.07 -2.65
C GLN A 140 -3.15 12.69 -2.39
N GLU A 141 -3.06 13.72 -1.55
CA GLU A 141 -1.79 14.32 -1.12
C GLU A 141 -0.88 13.29 -0.43
N ILE A 142 -1.44 12.50 0.49
CA ILE A 142 -0.70 11.43 1.18
C ILE A 142 -0.20 10.38 0.18
N MET A 143 -1.05 9.90 -0.72
CA MET A 143 -0.69 8.85 -1.70
C MET A 143 0.38 9.32 -2.69
N ARG A 144 0.29 10.58 -3.15
CA ARG A 144 1.21 11.20 -4.11
C ARG A 144 2.47 11.76 -3.49
N SER A 145 2.56 11.75 -2.16
CA SER A 145 3.68 12.35 -1.45
C SER A 145 5.02 11.75 -1.88
N LYS A 146 6.02 12.61 -2.07
CA LYS A 146 7.39 12.21 -2.43
C LYS A 146 8.35 12.29 -1.23
N LYS A 147 7.88 12.78 -0.08
CA LYS A 147 8.65 13.00 1.14
C LYS A 147 7.83 12.60 2.35
N ALA A 148 8.48 12.02 3.36
CA ALA A 148 7.85 11.74 4.64
C ALA A 148 8.67 12.36 5.75
N THR A 149 8.02 13.00 6.70
CA THR A 149 8.59 13.51 7.95
C THR A 149 7.85 12.89 9.12
N LEU A 150 8.54 12.73 10.24
CA LEU A 150 7.91 12.52 11.55
C LEU A 150 8.48 13.59 12.47
N ASP A 151 7.62 14.43 13.06
CA ASP A 151 8.03 15.52 13.94
C ASP A 151 9.10 16.38 13.25
N ASP A 152 8.75 16.88 12.06
CA ASP A 152 9.58 17.68 11.13
C ASP A 152 10.90 17.04 10.68
N ARG A 153 11.18 15.80 11.07
CA ARG A 153 12.42 15.10 10.73
C ARG A 153 12.21 14.18 9.54
N PRO A 154 13.02 14.30 8.49
CA PRO A 154 12.84 13.51 7.28
C PRO A 154 13.07 12.02 7.57
N LEU A 155 12.14 11.19 7.13
CA LEU A 155 12.32 9.76 7.09
C LEU A 155 13.20 9.38 5.89
N ARG A 156 14.08 8.39 6.06
CA ARG A 156 14.97 7.93 4.99
C ARG A 156 14.25 7.05 3.97
N ILE A 157 13.90 7.61 2.82
CA ILE A 157 13.30 6.84 1.72
C ILE A 157 14.34 5.90 1.10
N GLY A 158 14.10 4.59 1.22
CA GLY A 158 14.96 3.53 0.68
C GLY A 158 14.96 3.48 -0.86
N LEU A 159 15.97 2.83 -1.45
CA LEU A 159 16.08 2.64 -2.91
C LEU A 159 14.97 1.74 -3.51
N SER A 160 14.27 0.98 -2.66
CA SER A 160 13.15 0.13 -3.08
C SER A 160 11.82 0.86 -3.20
N SER A 161 11.75 2.14 -2.82
CA SER A 161 10.54 2.95 -2.94
C SER A 161 10.12 3.07 -4.41
N THR A 162 8.82 2.94 -4.67
CA THR A 162 8.19 3.13 -5.97
C THR A 162 8.41 4.54 -6.51
N THR A 163 8.48 5.54 -5.64
CA THR A 163 8.79 6.93 -6.01
C THR A 163 10.18 7.11 -6.63
N LYS A 164 11.08 6.11 -6.51
CA LYS A 164 12.43 6.14 -7.10
C LYS A 164 12.53 5.42 -8.45
N ILE A 165 11.44 4.86 -8.96
CA ILE A 165 11.41 4.21 -10.29
C ILE A 165 11.57 5.27 -11.40
N GLY A 166 11.31 6.55 -11.10
CA GLY A 166 11.56 7.67 -12.00
C GLY A 166 10.46 7.85 -13.04
N LEU A 167 9.21 7.66 -12.63
CA LEU A 167 8.03 7.91 -13.46
C LEU A 167 7.36 9.19 -12.98
N ASP A 168 7.13 10.10 -13.91
CA ASP A 168 6.67 11.45 -13.59
C ASP A 168 5.17 11.50 -13.24
N GLY A 169 4.37 10.52 -13.72
CA GLY A 169 2.92 10.38 -13.47
C GLY A 169 2.53 9.46 -12.30
N TYR A 170 3.49 9.05 -11.46
CA TYR A 170 3.23 8.14 -10.34
C TYR A 170 2.25 8.75 -9.33
N VAL A 171 1.15 8.05 -9.08
CA VAL A 171 0.14 8.48 -8.10
C VAL A 171 0.12 7.63 -6.85
N LEU A 172 0.18 6.31 -7.02
CA LEU A 172 0.12 5.36 -5.92
C LEU A 172 0.92 4.11 -6.28
N GLY A 173 1.54 3.50 -5.27
CA GLY A 173 2.08 2.18 -5.44
C GLY A 173 2.85 1.68 -4.24
N LYS A 174 3.06 0.37 -4.23
CA LYS A 174 3.75 -0.32 -3.14
C LYS A 174 4.64 -1.42 -3.70
N SER A 175 5.89 -1.42 -3.26
CA SER A 175 6.83 -2.51 -3.49
C SER A 175 6.85 -3.50 -2.31
N GLY A 176 7.18 -4.75 -2.57
CA GLY A 176 7.28 -5.80 -1.57
C GLY A 176 8.12 -6.99 -2.03
N TYR A 177 8.55 -7.81 -1.07
CA TYR A 177 9.14 -9.13 -1.35
C TYR A 177 8.04 -10.18 -1.21
N LEU A 178 7.81 -10.98 -2.24
CA LEU A 178 6.85 -12.08 -2.22
C LEU A 178 7.68 -13.38 -2.25
N GLY A 179 7.40 -14.36 -1.38
CA GLY A 179 8.24 -15.56 -1.22
C GLY A 179 8.55 -16.31 -2.54
N GLY A 180 7.58 -16.41 -3.44
CA GLY A 180 7.76 -16.99 -4.80
C GLY A 180 8.16 -15.97 -5.88
N CYS A 181 8.24 -14.69 -5.54
CA CYS A 181 8.38 -13.58 -6.46
C CYS A 181 9.22 -12.48 -5.76
N SER A 182 10.54 -12.60 -5.87
CA SER A 182 11.52 -11.87 -5.07
C SER A 182 11.29 -10.36 -4.97
N ASN A 183 10.69 -9.70 -5.98
CA ASN A 183 10.39 -8.28 -5.92
C ASN A 183 9.09 -7.94 -6.67
N GLY A 184 7.98 -7.79 -5.96
CA GLY A 184 6.70 -7.33 -6.51
C GLY A 184 6.53 -5.81 -6.42
N VAL A 185 5.74 -5.24 -7.32
CA VAL A 185 5.32 -3.84 -7.27
C VAL A 185 3.92 -3.69 -7.85
N ALA A 186 3.02 -2.99 -7.15
CA ALA A 186 1.73 -2.57 -7.68
C ALA A 186 1.73 -1.06 -7.76
N MET A 187 1.41 -0.48 -8.92
CA MET A 187 1.44 0.96 -9.15
C MET A 187 0.28 1.43 -10.04
N ILE A 188 -0.15 2.65 -9.80
CA ILE A 188 -1.06 3.42 -10.64
C ILE A 188 -0.26 4.60 -11.20
N ASP A 189 -0.23 4.67 -12.52
CA ASP A 189 0.30 5.80 -13.29
C ASP A 189 -0.90 6.55 -13.90
N THR A 190 -0.85 7.88 -13.88
CA THR A 190 -1.83 8.72 -14.57
C THR A 190 -1.20 9.38 -15.79
N ASP A 191 -2.03 9.71 -16.78
CA ASP A 191 -1.59 10.57 -17.88
C ASP A 191 -1.42 12.04 -17.43
N ASN A 192 -1.14 12.91 -18.40
CA ASN A 192 -0.98 14.35 -18.17
C ASN A 192 -2.24 15.04 -17.63
N ASP A 193 -3.43 14.45 -17.79
CA ASP A 193 -4.72 14.94 -17.28
C ASP A 193 -5.12 14.29 -15.94
N GLN A 194 -4.21 13.56 -15.29
CA GLN A 194 -4.41 12.85 -14.01
C GLN A 194 -5.49 11.76 -14.05
N LYS A 195 -5.85 11.27 -15.24
CA LYS A 195 -6.71 10.09 -15.37
C LYS A 195 -5.84 8.83 -15.25
N PRO A 196 -6.27 7.80 -14.48
CA PRO A 196 -5.49 6.58 -14.32
C PRO A 196 -5.51 5.80 -15.64
N ASP A 197 -4.48 6.01 -16.44
CA ASP A 197 -4.34 5.40 -17.76
C ASP A 197 -3.68 4.01 -17.70
N ALA A 198 -3.00 3.68 -16.59
CA ALA A 198 -2.38 2.38 -16.43
C ALA A 198 -2.31 1.88 -14.98
N VAL A 199 -2.80 0.66 -14.77
CA VAL A 199 -2.40 -0.17 -13.62
C VAL A 199 -1.37 -1.15 -14.12
N ILE A 200 -0.13 -0.98 -13.68
CA ILE A 200 0.92 -1.95 -14.00
C ILE A 200 1.00 -2.93 -12.84
N GLY A 201 0.43 -4.11 -13.09
CA GLY A 201 0.31 -5.22 -12.15
C GLY A 201 1.66 -5.80 -11.71
N VAL A 202 1.58 -6.62 -10.66
CA VAL A 202 2.70 -7.22 -9.92
C VAL A 202 3.69 -7.95 -10.83
N ILE A 203 4.87 -7.34 -11.03
CA ILE A 203 5.96 -7.91 -11.81
C ILE A 203 6.81 -8.79 -10.90
N CYS A 204 7.05 -10.03 -11.30
CA CYS A 204 8.05 -10.89 -10.67
C CYS A 204 9.39 -10.78 -11.40
N ALA A 205 10.44 -10.38 -10.68
CA ALA A 205 11.79 -10.34 -11.22
C ALA A 205 12.82 -10.88 -10.23
N SER A 206 13.91 -11.43 -10.77
CA SER A 206 15.00 -12.02 -9.97
C SER A 206 15.65 -11.01 -9.01
N ASN A 207 15.65 -9.72 -9.38
CA ASN A 207 16.18 -8.64 -8.56
C ASN A 207 15.48 -7.31 -8.86
N ARG A 208 15.73 -6.31 -8.00
CA ARG A 208 15.17 -4.95 -8.08
C ARG A 208 15.43 -4.26 -9.43
N GLY A 209 16.66 -4.32 -9.93
CA GLY A 209 17.02 -3.64 -11.18
C GLY A 209 16.27 -4.19 -12.40
N GLN A 210 16.10 -5.51 -12.46
CA GLN A 210 15.27 -6.14 -13.49
C GLN A 210 13.79 -5.79 -13.35
N ARG A 211 13.24 -5.81 -12.13
CA ARG A 211 11.87 -5.38 -11.86
C ARG A 211 11.63 -3.98 -12.42
N ASP A 212 12.48 -3.02 -12.07
CA ASP A 212 12.34 -1.61 -12.47
C ASP A 212 12.53 -1.43 -13.99
N LYS A 213 13.36 -2.25 -14.64
CA LYS A 213 13.52 -2.25 -16.11
C LYS A 213 12.29 -2.81 -16.82
N ILE A 214 11.74 -3.92 -16.35
CA ILE A 214 10.51 -4.50 -16.90
C ILE A 214 9.37 -3.50 -16.72
N PHE A 215 9.29 -2.88 -15.54
CA PHE A 215 8.29 -1.86 -15.24
C PHE A 215 8.33 -0.70 -16.23
N ARG A 216 9.49 -0.07 -16.41
CA ARG A 216 9.64 1.05 -17.35
C ARG A 216 9.26 0.66 -18.78
N ARG A 217 9.67 -0.52 -19.23
CA ARG A 217 9.32 -1.03 -20.56
C ARG A 217 7.82 -1.30 -20.73
N LEU A 218 7.14 -1.79 -19.69
CA LEU A 218 5.69 -1.96 -19.72
C LEU A 218 4.99 -0.60 -19.75
N ASN A 219 5.48 0.38 -18.98
CA ASN A 219 4.93 1.73 -19.00
C ASN A 219 5.06 2.38 -20.39
N GLU A 220 6.25 2.32 -21.00
CA GLU A 220 6.49 2.82 -22.36
C GLU A 220 5.54 2.19 -23.38
N LYS A 221 5.25 0.88 -23.25
CA LYS A 221 4.29 0.19 -24.13
C LYS A 221 2.85 0.60 -23.88
N VAL A 222 2.44 0.80 -22.64
CA VAL A 222 1.06 1.23 -22.35
C VAL A 222 0.83 2.65 -22.86
N GLN A 223 1.85 3.50 -22.75
CA GLN A 223 1.82 4.89 -23.21
C GLN A 223 2.02 5.04 -24.73
N SER A 224 2.26 3.96 -25.49
CA SER A 224 2.44 4.05 -26.93
C SER A 224 1.12 4.30 -27.66
N GLU A 225 1.17 5.04 -28.78
CA GLU A 225 0.00 5.41 -29.59
C GLU A 225 -0.88 4.19 -29.96
N ASP A 226 -0.26 3.08 -30.34
CA ASP A 226 -0.97 1.82 -30.68
C ASP A 226 -1.82 1.29 -29.51
N SER A 227 -1.32 1.36 -28.28
CA SER A 227 -2.02 0.87 -27.09
C SER A 227 -3.19 1.79 -26.73
N GLN A 228 -3.00 3.10 -26.85
CA GLN A 228 -4.06 4.09 -26.66
C GLN A 228 -5.16 3.94 -27.72
N GLN A 229 -4.81 3.58 -28.96
CA GLN A 229 -5.78 3.32 -30.01
C GLN A 229 -6.62 2.06 -29.72
N ILE A 230 -6.00 0.99 -29.19
CA ILE A 230 -6.70 -0.24 -28.76
C ILE A 230 -7.67 0.04 -27.59
N ALA A 231 -7.26 0.85 -26.61
CA ALA A 231 -8.12 1.20 -25.48
C ALA A 231 -9.39 1.95 -25.93
N ARG A 232 -9.26 2.85 -26.91
CA ARG A 232 -10.40 3.59 -27.50
C ARG A 232 -11.41 2.69 -28.23
N LEU A 233 -11.02 1.47 -28.62
CA LEU A 233 -11.90 0.49 -29.27
C LEU A 233 -12.75 -0.33 -28.26
N LYS A 234 -12.50 -0.22 -26.95
CA LYS A 234 -13.29 -0.87 -25.89
C LYS A 234 -13.92 0.18 -24.94
N PRO A 235 -14.95 0.92 -25.39
CA PRO A 235 -15.54 2.00 -24.61
C PRO A 235 -16.32 1.55 -23.35
N ASP A 236 -16.72 0.28 -23.25
CA ASP A 236 -17.74 -0.16 -22.29
C ASP A 236 -17.23 -0.94 -21.06
N TYR A 237 -15.92 -0.93 -20.75
CA TYR A 237 -15.48 -1.51 -19.47
C TYR A 237 -15.76 -0.53 -18.32
N GLN A 238 -17.01 -0.50 -17.87
CA GLN A 238 -17.37 0.17 -16.63
C GLN A 238 -16.78 -0.62 -15.47
N TYR A 239 -15.82 -0.02 -14.75
CA TYR A 239 -15.47 -0.51 -13.42
C TYR A 239 -16.76 -0.61 -12.60
N PRO A 240 -17.03 -1.74 -11.91
CA PRO A 240 -18.21 -1.86 -11.07
C PRO A 240 -18.16 -0.79 -9.98
N ARG A 241 -18.87 0.32 -10.21
CA ARG A 241 -19.13 1.37 -9.23
C ARG A 241 -20.25 0.88 -8.33
N GLN A 242 -19.93 -0.04 -7.43
CA GLN A 242 -20.81 -0.27 -6.28
C GLN A 242 -19.94 -0.34 -5.04
N SER A 243 -19.92 0.77 -4.31
CA SER A 243 -19.93 0.70 -2.85
C SER A 243 -21.37 0.34 -2.50
N PRO A 244 -21.65 -0.76 -1.80
CA PRO A 244 -22.96 -0.91 -1.21
C PRO A 244 -23.08 0.18 -0.15
N SER A 245 -23.90 1.20 -0.43
CA SER A 245 -24.54 1.93 0.65
C SER A 245 -25.39 0.91 1.40
N LEU A 246 -24.89 0.36 2.50
CA LEU A 246 -25.74 -0.33 3.45
C LEU A 246 -26.48 0.75 4.25
N ALA A 247 -27.49 1.31 3.59
CA ALA A 247 -28.62 1.92 4.26
C ALA A 247 -29.63 0.80 4.54
N GLN A 248 -30.02 0.73 5.82
CA GLN A 248 -31.06 -0.08 6.48
C GLN A 248 -30.64 -1.45 7.00
#